data_AF-A0A969C6S9-F1
#
_entry.id   AF-A0A969C6S9-F1
#
_cell.length_a   1.000
_cell.length_b   1.000
_cell.length_c   1.000
_cell.angle_alpha   90.00
_cell.angle_beta   90.00
_cell.angle_gamma   90.00
#
_symmetry.space_group_name_H-M   'P 1'
#
loop_
_entity.id
_entity.type
_entity.pdbx_description
1 polymer ?
#
loop_
_entity_poly.entity_id
_entity_poly.type
_entity_poly.pdbx_seq_one_letter_code
_entity_poly.pdbx_strand_id
1 'polypeptide(L)'
;MTIARTASEVLNEHVTLEIEGIDRLYLNLYVPILQDPRGVGHFWINHRGHRFASSVLMAPMTTAFVQSIEQYAKQEGVDLVRFRKGERKDDVAKKYLAKLSHEEGVLFIGKAQEKTRVTRTEKRRNAITGQSYPWLVLSTAMVNQYYFYAVDRDFGPFFLKLGSYFPYTGKVCLNGHEYLKRQLAREGIAFEALDNGLLSCADPKRAQEICDQLSSAKIEAFVSKWLRRLPHPFTAEDREAGFLYDLSILQENSP
;
A
#
# COMPACT_ATOMS: atom_id res chain seq x y z
N MET A 1 -10.20 8.91 55.81
CA MET A 1 -9.05 9.39 55.02
C MET A 1 -9.17 8.80 53.63
N THR A 2 -9.38 9.62 52.61
CA THR A 2 -9.46 9.16 51.22
C THR A 2 -8.02 9.03 50.72
N ILE A 3 -7.52 7.80 50.64
CA ILE A 3 -6.19 7.54 50.08
C ILE A 3 -6.25 7.88 48.59
N ALA A 4 -5.34 8.74 48.13
CA ALA A 4 -5.24 9.09 46.72
C ALA A 4 -4.87 7.82 45.94
N ARG A 5 -5.80 7.35 45.11
CA ARG A 5 -5.57 6.19 44.24
C ARG A 5 -4.70 6.60 43.06
N THR A 6 -3.81 5.73 42.63
CA THR A 6 -3.02 5.96 41.42
C THR A 6 -3.91 5.79 40.18
N ALA A 7 -3.57 6.46 39.08
CA ALA A 7 -4.28 6.28 37.81
C ALA A 7 -4.31 4.80 37.37
N SER A 8 -3.25 4.04 37.64
CA SER A 8 -3.17 2.62 37.32
C SER A 8 -4.12 1.76 38.16
N GLU A 9 -4.29 2.07 39.46
CA GLU A 9 -5.25 1.35 40.32
C GLU A 9 -6.70 1.64 39.93
N VAL A 10 -7.00 2.89 39.54
CA VAL A 10 -8.32 3.26 39.04
C VAL A 10 -8.58 2.58 37.69
N LEU A 11 -7.59 2.54 36.79
CA LEU A 11 -7.72 1.87 35.50
C LEU A 11 -7.89 0.36 35.65
N ASN A 12 -7.15 -0.31 36.54
CA ASN A 12 -7.28 -1.75 36.76
C ASN A 12 -8.68 -2.17 37.24
N GLU A 13 -9.42 -1.30 37.92
CA GLU A 13 -10.81 -1.56 38.31
C GLU A 13 -11.83 -1.31 37.19
N HIS A 14 -11.43 -0.65 36.12
CA HIS A 14 -12.29 -0.27 35.00
C HIS A 14 -11.91 -0.92 33.67
N VAL A 15 -10.80 -1.66 33.61
CA VAL A 15 -10.41 -2.46 32.44
C VAL A 15 -11.20 -3.76 32.43
N THR A 16 -12.07 -3.90 31.43
CA THR A 16 -12.91 -5.09 31.23
C THR A 16 -12.29 -6.12 30.29
N LEU A 17 -11.28 -5.72 29.49
CA LEU A 17 -10.52 -6.59 28.59
C LEU A 17 -9.17 -5.94 28.22
N GLU A 18 -8.19 -6.78 27.92
CA GLU A 18 -6.89 -6.39 27.37
C GLU A 18 -6.62 -7.26 26.13
N ILE A 19 -6.22 -6.62 25.02
CA ILE A 19 -5.91 -7.29 23.76
C ILE A 19 -4.64 -6.67 23.19
N GLU A 20 -3.65 -7.51 22.89
CA GLU A 20 -2.45 -7.16 22.16
C GLU A 20 -2.63 -7.46 20.67
N GLY A 21 -2.34 -6.49 19.80
CA GLY A 21 -2.48 -6.67 18.36
C GLY A 21 -1.90 -5.51 17.57
N ILE A 22 -1.84 -5.69 16.25
CA ILE A 22 -1.35 -4.67 15.32
C ILE A 22 -2.40 -3.56 15.18
N ASP A 23 -2.05 -2.30 15.48
CA ASP A 23 -2.91 -1.15 15.17
C ASP A 23 -2.88 -0.84 13.66
N ARG A 24 -1.86 -0.10 13.20
CA ARG A 24 -1.67 0.24 11.79
C ARG A 24 -0.36 -0.33 11.26
N LEU A 25 -0.46 -1.06 10.16
CA LEU A 25 0.69 -1.62 9.47
C LEU A 25 0.92 -0.91 8.14
N TYR A 26 2.02 -0.17 8.04
CA TYR A 26 2.49 0.43 6.80
C TYR A 26 3.61 -0.41 6.19
N LEU A 27 3.37 -0.89 4.98
CA LEU A 27 4.32 -1.71 4.23
C LEU A 27 4.77 -0.95 2.98
N ASN A 28 6.08 -0.97 2.71
CA ASN A 28 6.58 -0.61 1.40
C ASN A 28 6.23 -1.72 0.42
N LEU A 29 5.89 -1.32 -0.80
CA LEU A 29 5.64 -2.23 -1.91
C LEU A 29 6.63 -1.87 -3.03
N TYR A 30 7.53 -2.78 -3.39
CA TYR A 30 8.57 -2.48 -4.37
C TYR A 30 9.01 -3.73 -5.11
N VAL A 31 9.58 -3.57 -6.32
CA VAL A 31 10.22 -4.70 -7.02
C VAL A 31 11.70 -4.68 -6.65
N PRO A 32 12.23 -5.68 -5.91
CA PRO A 32 13.58 -5.63 -5.33
C PRO A 32 14.68 -5.34 -6.36
N ILE A 33 14.65 -6.04 -7.50
CA ILE A 33 15.64 -5.89 -8.58
C ILE A 33 15.64 -4.46 -9.14
N LEU A 34 14.52 -3.74 -9.10
CA LEU A 34 14.42 -2.40 -9.67
C LEU A 34 14.84 -1.27 -8.72
N GLN A 35 15.30 -1.60 -7.51
CA GLN A 35 15.70 -0.59 -6.52
C GLN A 35 17.12 -0.02 -6.74
N ASP A 36 17.89 -0.59 -7.68
CA ASP A 36 19.20 -0.10 -8.06
C ASP A 36 19.37 0.05 -9.59
N PRO A 37 20.24 0.97 -10.07
CA PRO A 37 20.39 1.22 -11.51
C PRO A 37 20.79 0.01 -12.35
N ARG A 38 21.49 -0.98 -11.79
CA ARG A 38 21.91 -2.17 -12.55
C ARG A 38 20.73 -3.07 -12.83
N GLY A 39 19.86 -3.31 -11.85
CA GLY A 39 18.65 -4.09 -12.08
C GLY A 39 17.63 -3.36 -12.96
N VAL A 40 17.59 -2.02 -12.94
CA VAL A 40 16.87 -1.24 -13.96
C VAL A 40 17.47 -1.45 -15.35
N GLY A 41 18.80 -1.45 -15.46
CA GLY A 41 19.51 -1.79 -16.69
C GLY A 41 19.13 -3.19 -17.19
N HIS A 42 19.11 -4.17 -16.29
CA HIS A 42 18.74 -5.56 -16.60
C HIS A 42 17.30 -5.66 -17.14
N PHE A 43 16.34 -4.99 -16.51
CA PHE A 43 14.95 -4.95 -16.99
C PHE A 43 14.85 -4.44 -18.43
N TRP A 44 15.49 -3.32 -18.74
CA TRP A 44 15.37 -2.74 -20.08
C TRP A 44 16.20 -3.45 -21.14
N ILE A 45 17.40 -3.92 -20.79
CA ILE A 45 18.36 -4.47 -21.76
C ILE A 45 18.19 -5.97 -21.92
N ASN A 46 18.22 -6.73 -20.83
CA ASN A 46 18.19 -8.18 -20.90
C ASN A 46 16.78 -8.73 -21.04
N HIS A 47 15.82 -8.17 -20.30
CA HIS A 47 14.43 -8.63 -20.33
C HIS A 47 13.64 -8.02 -21.49
N ARG A 48 13.63 -6.69 -21.62
CA ARG A 48 12.90 -6.00 -22.70
C ARG A 48 13.69 -5.86 -24.02
N GLY A 49 14.91 -6.37 -24.09
CA GLY A 49 15.69 -6.47 -25.34
C GLY A 49 16.19 -5.13 -25.92
N HIS A 50 16.16 -4.03 -25.17
CA HIS A 50 16.65 -2.75 -25.67
C HIS A 50 18.18 -2.67 -25.66
N ARG A 51 18.75 -1.97 -26.64
CA ARG A 51 20.22 -1.78 -26.72
C ARG A 51 20.80 -1.01 -25.53
N PHE A 52 20.03 -0.09 -24.96
CA PHE A 52 20.43 0.70 -23.79
C PHE A 52 19.20 1.07 -22.96
N ALA A 53 19.37 1.14 -21.65
CA ALA A 53 18.33 1.63 -20.75
C ALA A 53 18.28 3.16 -20.76
N SER A 54 17.10 3.74 -20.94
CA SER A 54 16.91 5.19 -20.82
C SER A 54 15.52 5.55 -20.28
N SER A 55 15.37 6.73 -19.69
CA SER A 55 14.08 7.25 -19.21
C SER A 55 13.04 7.40 -20.31
N VAL A 56 13.45 7.49 -21.58
CA VAL A 56 12.54 7.50 -22.73
C VAL A 56 11.75 6.19 -22.81
N LEU A 57 12.36 5.06 -22.45
CA LEU A 57 11.70 3.75 -22.44
C LEU A 57 10.62 3.64 -21.35
N MET A 58 10.77 4.42 -20.27
CA MET A 58 9.81 4.40 -19.15
C MET A 58 8.50 5.12 -19.49
N ALA A 59 8.52 6.08 -20.43
CA ALA A 59 7.37 6.94 -20.72
C ALA A 59 6.18 6.20 -21.35
N PRO A 60 6.34 5.30 -22.34
CA PRO A 60 5.24 4.49 -22.85
C PRO A 60 4.61 3.60 -21.77
N MET A 61 5.44 2.94 -20.95
CA MET A 61 4.97 2.08 -19.86
C MET A 61 4.21 2.89 -18.79
N THR A 62 4.70 4.08 -18.45
CA THR A 62 4.02 5.02 -17.54
C THR A 62 2.66 5.44 -18.11
N THR A 63 2.62 5.79 -19.40
CA THR A 63 1.39 6.23 -20.07
C THR A 63 0.35 5.11 -20.08
N ALA A 64 0.76 3.90 -20.47
CA ALA A 64 -0.11 2.72 -20.48
C ALA A 64 -0.62 2.40 -19.06
N PHE A 65 0.23 2.49 -18.04
CA PHE A 65 -0.20 2.25 -16.66
C PHE A 65 -1.22 3.28 -16.19
N VAL A 66 -0.98 4.57 -16.41
CA VAL A 66 -1.95 5.62 -16.04
C VAL A 66 -3.28 5.43 -16.77
N GLN A 67 -3.25 5.13 -18.07
CA GLN A 67 -4.46 4.83 -18.85
C GLN A 67 -5.21 3.62 -18.29
N SER A 68 -4.51 2.57 -17.86
CA SER A 68 -5.15 1.40 -17.27
C SER A 68 -5.87 1.72 -15.95
N ILE A 69 -5.34 2.67 -15.15
CA ILE A 69 -6.01 3.15 -13.92
C ILE A 69 -7.27 3.93 -14.26
N GLU A 70 -7.19 4.85 -15.23
CA GLU A 70 -8.34 5.65 -15.67
C GLU A 70 -9.44 4.76 -16.29
N GLN A 71 -9.04 3.75 -17.07
CA GLN A 71 -9.96 2.78 -17.64
C GLN A 71 -10.62 1.91 -16.58
N TYR A 72 -9.85 1.40 -15.61
CA TYR A 72 -10.37 0.65 -14.46
C TYR A 72 -11.40 1.49 -13.69
N ALA A 73 -11.08 2.76 -13.41
CA ALA A 73 -11.99 3.66 -12.71
C ALA A 73 -13.35 3.77 -13.41
N LYS A 74 -13.31 3.93 -14.74
CA LYS A 74 -14.50 4.01 -15.59
C LYS A 74 -15.27 2.69 -15.66
N GLN A 75 -14.57 1.56 -15.76
CA GLN A 75 -15.19 0.23 -15.88
C GLN A 75 -15.90 -0.18 -14.58
N GLU A 76 -15.26 0.05 -13.45
CA GLU A 76 -15.80 -0.30 -12.13
C GLU A 76 -16.73 0.77 -11.56
N GLY A 77 -16.88 1.91 -12.25
CA GLY A 77 -17.71 3.03 -11.78
C GLY A 77 -17.20 3.68 -10.49
N VAL A 78 -15.88 3.66 -10.25
CA VAL A 78 -15.26 4.24 -9.05
C VAL A 78 -14.72 5.63 -9.33
N ASP A 79 -14.87 6.53 -8.36
CA ASP A 79 -14.46 7.93 -8.50
C ASP A 79 -12.93 8.08 -8.52
N LEU A 80 -12.40 8.89 -9.43
CA LEU A 80 -11.00 9.33 -9.45
C LEU A 80 -10.88 10.74 -8.86
N VAL A 81 -10.52 10.82 -7.58
CA VAL A 81 -10.49 12.05 -6.79
C VAL A 81 -9.08 12.61 -6.70
N ARG A 82 -8.89 13.88 -7.07
CA ARG A 82 -7.61 14.58 -6.82
C ARG A 82 -7.61 15.16 -5.39
N PHE A 83 -6.66 14.71 -4.57
CA PHE A 83 -6.54 15.20 -3.20
C PHE A 83 -6.10 16.66 -3.17
N ARG A 84 -6.80 17.46 -2.36
CA ARG A 84 -6.45 18.87 -2.12
C ARG A 84 -5.46 18.99 -0.96
N LYS A 85 -4.66 20.05 -0.97
CA LYS A 85 -3.76 20.34 0.16
C LYS A 85 -4.60 20.58 1.42
N GLY A 86 -4.28 19.88 2.51
CA GLY A 86 -4.99 19.97 3.79
C GLY A 86 -6.24 19.08 3.90
N GLU A 87 -6.64 18.38 2.83
CA GLU A 87 -7.74 17.42 2.89
C GLU A 87 -7.28 16.13 3.58
N ARG A 88 -7.97 15.75 4.65
CA ARG A 88 -7.72 14.48 5.33
C ARG A 88 -8.30 13.35 4.49
N LYS A 89 -7.42 12.53 3.92
CA LYS A 89 -7.80 11.42 3.04
C LYS A 89 -8.74 10.42 3.74
N ASP A 90 -8.55 10.20 5.04
CA ASP A 90 -9.40 9.32 5.84
C ASP A 90 -10.85 9.82 5.95
N ASP A 91 -11.06 11.14 6.04
CA ASP A 91 -12.41 11.72 6.11
C ASP A 91 -13.14 11.55 4.77
N VAL A 92 -12.41 11.62 3.66
CA VAL A 92 -12.94 11.28 2.33
C VAL A 92 -13.31 9.80 2.30
N ALA A 93 -12.42 8.91 2.74
CA ALA A 93 -12.66 7.47 2.75
C ALA A 93 -13.88 7.07 3.60
N LYS A 94 -14.07 7.68 4.77
CA LYS A 94 -15.26 7.45 5.62
C LYS A 94 -16.57 7.74 4.89
N LYS A 95 -16.62 8.76 4.02
CA LYS A 95 -17.83 9.11 3.24
C LYS A 95 -18.16 8.05 2.19
N TYR A 96 -17.16 7.43 1.57
CA TYR A 96 -17.38 6.32 0.64
C TYR A 96 -17.75 5.04 1.38
N LEU A 97 -17.08 4.76 2.51
CA LEU A 97 -17.35 3.58 3.32
C LEU A 97 -18.80 3.55 3.83
N ALA A 98 -19.35 4.70 4.22
CA ALA A 98 -20.75 4.82 4.66
C ALA A 98 -21.78 4.48 3.57
N LYS A 99 -21.39 4.49 2.29
CA LYS A 99 -22.25 4.17 1.15
C LYS A 99 -22.03 2.76 0.59
N LEU A 100 -21.09 2.01 1.17
CA LEU A 100 -20.69 0.71 0.67
C LEU A 100 -21.81 -0.31 0.89
N SER A 101 -22.26 -0.94 -0.20
CA SER A 101 -23.28 -2.00 -0.19
C SER A 101 -22.70 -3.42 -0.30
N HIS A 102 -21.39 -3.55 -0.49
CA HIS A 102 -20.70 -4.82 -0.74
C HIS A 102 -19.64 -5.09 0.33
N GLU A 103 -19.30 -6.36 0.56
CA GLU A 103 -18.30 -6.72 1.58
C GLU A 103 -16.86 -6.40 1.17
N GLU A 104 -16.61 -6.25 -0.14
CA GLU A 104 -15.26 -6.11 -0.69
C GLU A 104 -15.27 -5.33 -2.01
N GLY A 105 -14.33 -4.40 -2.19
CA GLY A 105 -14.21 -3.61 -3.43
C GLY A 105 -13.42 -2.32 -3.27
N VAL A 106 -13.10 -1.68 -4.39
CA VAL A 106 -12.49 -0.35 -4.41
C VAL A 106 -13.58 0.69 -4.13
N LEU A 107 -13.34 1.56 -3.15
CA LEU A 107 -14.23 2.65 -2.79
C LEU A 107 -14.08 3.84 -3.74
N PHE A 108 -12.82 4.26 -3.95
CA PHE A 108 -12.44 5.34 -4.86
C PHE A 108 -10.92 5.30 -5.07
N ILE A 109 -10.46 6.05 -6.08
CA ILE A 109 -9.03 6.21 -6.38
C ILE A 109 -8.64 7.66 -6.11
N GLY A 110 -7.74 7.87 -5.15
CA GLY A 110 -7.15 9.16 -4.86
C GLY A 110 -5.91 9.46 -5.70
N LYS A 111 -5.71 10.71 -6.13
CA LYS A 111 -4.52 11.16 -6.86
C LYS A 111 -3.83 12.31 -6.14
N ALA A 112 -2.55 12.14 -5.82
CA ALA A 112 -1.70 13.17 -5.21
C ALA A 112 -0.34 13.26 -5.91
N GLN A 113 0.32 14.41 -5.85
CA GLN A 113 1.70 14.55 -6.30
C GLN A 113 2.63 14.47 -5.10
N GLU A 114 3.59 13.55 -5.15
CA GLU A 114 4.55 13.33 -4.06
C GLU A 114 5.97 13.26 -4.60
N LYS A 115 6.91 13.68 -3.76
CA LYS A 115 8.33 13.60 -4.07
C LYS A 115 8.79 12.15 -3.87
N THR A 116 9.30 11.51 -4.92
CA THR A 116 9.61 10.06 -4.93
C THR A 116 10.96 9.80 -5.57
N ARG A 117 11.69 8.80 -5.06
CA ARG A 117 12.92 8.31 -5.69
C ARG A 117 12.58 7.65 -7.03
N VAL A 118 13.30 8.01 -8.06
CA VAL A 118 13.08 7.54 -9.43
C VAL A 118 14.41 7.25 -10.11
N THR A 119 14.36 6.47 -11.19
CA THR A 119 15.52 6.30 -12.07
C THR A 119 15.46 7.30 -13.23
N ARG A 120 16.57 7.98 -13.48
CA ARG A 120 16.75 8.91 -14.59
C ARG A 120 17.97 8.53 -15.41
N THR A 121 18.07 9.13 -16.59
CA THR A 121 19.22 8.96 -17.47
C THR A 121 19.98 10.26 -17.59
N GLU A 122 21.28 10.20 -17.39
CA GLU A 122 22.22 11.26 -17.68
C GLU A 122 23.05 10.91 -18.91
N LYS A 123 23.49 11.93 -19.65
CA LYS A 123 24.41 11.74 -20.78
C LYS A 123 25.83 11.77 -20.25
N ARG A 124 26.58 10.68 -20.41
CA ARG A 124 28.02 10.62 -20.14
C ARG A 124 28.80 10.48 -21.44
N ARG A 125 30.11 10.73 -21.39
CA ARG A 125 31.04 10.53 -22.51
C ARG A 125 32.09 9.50 -22.15
N ASN A 126 32.40 8.61 -23.08
CA ASN A 126 33.53 7.70 -22.97
C ASN A 126 34.81 8.53 -23.09
N ALA A 127 35.72 8.39 -22.11
CA ALA A 127 36.95 9.19 -22.06
C ALA A 127 37.94 8.87 -23.19
N ILE A 128 37.87 7.67 -23.77
CA ILE A 128 38.75 7.19 -24.83
C ILE A 128 38.15 7.49 -26.20
N THR A 129 36.89 7.11 -26.43
CA THR A 129 36.26 7.22 -27.75
C THR A 129 35.53 8.55 -27.98
N GLY A 130 35.32 9.35 -26.93
CA GLY A 130 34.53 10.59 -26.96
C GLY A 130 33.02 10.38 -27.17
N GLN A 131 32.59 9.13 -27.41
CA GLN A 131 31.19 8.81 -27.71
C GLN A 131 30.31 9.03 -26.48
N SER A 132 29.11 9.56 -26.71
CA SER A 132 28.13 9.76 -25.66
C SER A 132 27.31 8.49 -25.40
N TYR A 133 27.03 8.19 -24.14
CA TYR A 133 26.21 7.05 -23.74
C TYR A 133 25.25 7.42 -22.59
N PRO A 134 24.08 6.77 -22.49
CA PRO A 134 23.15 6.96 -21.39
C PRO A 134 23.68 6.28 -20.12
N TRP A 135 23.58 6.98 -18.99
CA TRP A 135 23.94 6.47 -17.67
C TRP A 135 22.75 6.56 -16.72
N LEU A 136 22.38 5.45 -16.10
CA LEU A 136 21.28 5.42 -15.14
C LEU A 136 21.73 5.95 -13.79
N VAL A 137 20.95 6.87 -13.23
CA VAL A 137 21.16 7.44 -11.90
C VAL A 137 19.86 7.37 -11.11
N LEU A 138 19.99 7.26 -9.78
CA LEU A 138 18.87 7.47 -8.88
C LEU A 138 18.74 8.98 -8.61
N SER A 139 17.53 9.48 -8.74
CA SER A 139 17.20 10.88 -8.53
C SER A 139 15.87 10.98 -7.79
N THR A 140 15.34 12.18 -7.66
CA THR A 140 14.04 12.43 -7.06
C THR A 140 13.19 13.28 -7.99
N ALA A 141 11.91 12.94 -8.12
CA ALA A 141 10.95 13.66 -8.95
C ALA A 141 9.59 13.80 -8.27
N MET A 142 8.81 14.79 -8.70
CA MET A 142 7.39 14.84 -8.37
C MET A 142 6.66 13.82 -9.25
N VAL A 143 6.07 12.81 -8.63
CA VAL A 143 5.36 11.71 -9.31
C VAL A 143 3.91 11.71 -8.85
N ASN A 144 2.97 11.48 -9.75
CA ASN A 144 1.59 11.24 -9.34
C ASN A 144 1.52 9.87 -8.63
N GLN A 145 0.96 9.86 -7.44
CA GLN A 145 0.66 8.68 -6.64
C GLN A 145 -0.83 8.42 -6.74
N TYR A 146 -1.19 7.18 -7.05
CA TYR A 146 -2.58 6.72 -7.10
C TYR A 146 -2.85 5.86 -5.86
N TYR A 147 -3.86 6.26 -5.09
CA TYR A 147 -4.30 5.63 -3.86
C TYR A 147 -5.59 4.88 -4.11
N PHE A 148 -5.53 3.56 -4.16
CA PHE A 148 -6.70 2.70 -4.18
C PHE A 148 -7.19 2.54 -2.75
N TYR A 149 -8.21 3.31 -2.36
CA TYR A 149 -8.93 3.11 -1.11
C TYR A 149 -9.96 2.01 -1.33
N ALA A 150 -9.93 0.97 -0.51
CA ALA A 150 -10.72 -0.23 -0.73
C ALA A 150 -11.11 -0.87 0.61
N VAL A 151 -12.07 -1.78 0.55
CA VAL A 151 -12.46 -2.65 1.66
C VAL A 151 -12.21 -4.07 1.24
N ASP A 152 -11.58 -4.82 2.13
CA ASP A 152 -11.35 -6.24 2.03
C ASP A 152 -12.32 -7.01 2.92
N ARG A 153 -12.75 -8.18 2.46
CA ARG A 153 -13.69 -9.01 3.22
C ARG A 153 -13.15 -9.41 4.59
N ASP A 154 -11.85 -9.71 4.67
CA ASP A 154 -11.20 -10.23 5.87
C ASP A 154 -10.47 -9.13 6.64
N PHE A 155 -9.87 -8.16 5.94
CA PHE A 155 -9.03 -7.11 6.53
C PHE A 155 -9.77 -5.78 6.77
N GLY A 156 -10.98 -5.61 6.22
CA GLY A 156 -11.71 -4.36 6.31
C GLY A 156 -11.08 -3.24 5.46
N PRO A 157 -11.29 -1.96 5.81
CA PRO A 157 -10.77 -0.82 5.06
C PRO A 157 -9.24 -0.78 5.02
N PHE A 158 -8.69 -0.52 3.84
CA PHE A 158 -7.25 -0.35 3.62
C PHE A 158 -6.99 0.64 2.47
N PHE A 159 -5.72 0.98 2.26
CA PHE A 159 -5.31 1.57 0.99
C PHE A 159 -4.06 0.91 0.41
N LEU A 160 -4.01 0.87 -0.91
CA LEU A 160 -2.82 0.55 -1.69
C LEU A 160 -2.44 1.75 -2.54
N LYS A 161 -1.22 2.26 -2.37
CA LYS A 161 -0.66 3.38 -3.12
C LYS A 161 0.33 2.86 -4.15
N LEU A 162 0.24 3.31 -5.40
CA LEU A 162 1.25 3.09 -6.44
C LEU A 162 1.72 4.40 -7.06
N GLY A 163 3.02 4.54 -7.22
CA GLY A 163 3.63 5.60 -8.01
C GLY A 163 3.38 5.36 -9.50
N SER A 164 3.07 6.42 -10.23
CA SER A 164 2.82 6.36 -11.69
C SER A 164 4.08 6.47 -12.55
N TYR A 165 5.27 6.34 -11.97
CA TYR A 165 6.52 6.39 -12.71
C TYR A 165 7.45 5.28 -12.25
N PHE A 166 8.24 4.76 -13.18
CA PHE A 166 9.18 3.67 -12.96
C PHE A 166 10.15 3.99 -11.78
N PRO A 167 10.36 3.07 -10.81
CA PRO A 167 10.01 1.65 -10.85
C PRO A 167 8.66 1.29 -10.19
N TYR A 168 7.71 2.24 -10.14
CA TYR A 168 6.34 2.03 -9.65
C TYR A 168 6.27 1.51 -8.21
N THR A 169 7.11 2.04 -7.33
CA THR A 169 7.05 1.75 -5.89
C THR A 169 5.74 2.25 -5.29
N GLY A 170 5.33 1.59 -4.22
CA GLY A 170 4.06 1.79 -3.58
C GLY A 170 4.11 1.64 -2.07
N LYS A 171 2.94 1.73 -1.46
CA LYS A 171 2.73 1.46 -0.04
C LYS A 171 1.40 0.76 0.16
N VAL A 172 1.31 -0.12 1.15
CA VAL A 172 0.06 -0.71 1.63
C VAL A 172 -0.12 -0.28 3.08
N CYS A 173 -1.33 0.11 3.46
CA CYS A 173 -1.69 0.38 4.84
C CYS A 173 -2.88 -0.50 5.24
N LEU A 174 -2.71 -1.27 6.32
CA LEU A 174 -3.72 -2.15 6.90
C LEU A 174 -3.98 -1.75 8.35
N ASN A 175 -5.16 -2.12 8.86
CA ASN A 175 -5.54 -1.94 10.26
C ASN A 175 -5.87 -3.29 10.89
N GLY A 176 -5.10 -3.72 11.89
CA GLY A 176 -5.30 -5.02 12.53
C GLY A 176 -6.54 -5.06 13.42
N HIS A 177 -7.00 -3.92 13.96
CA HIS A 177 -8.28 -3.84 14.65
C HIS A 177 -9.46 -4.02 13.69
N GLU A 178 -9.38 -3.51 12.46
CA GLU A 178 -10.42 -3.76 11.45
C GLU A 178 -10.45 -5.23 11.02
N TYR A 179 -9.28 -5.87 10.87
CA TYR A 179 -9.20 -7.31 10.68
C TYR A 179 -9.86 -8.08 11.85
N LEU A 180 -9.53 -7.73 13.11
CA LEU A 180 -10.12 -8.35 14.30
C LEU A 180 -11.65 -8.24 14.30
N LYS A 181 -12.20 -7.03 14.10
CA LYS A 181 -13.65 -6.81 14.04
C LYS A 181 -14.32 -7.65 12.94
N ARG A 182 -13.68 -7.75 11.77
CA ARG A 182 -14.18 -8.58 10.67
C ARG A 182 -14.21 -10.06 11.03
N GLN A 183 -13.15 -10.58 11.65
CA GLN A 183 -13.12 -11.99 12.05
C GLN A 183 -14.13 -12.29 13.18
N LEU A 184 -14.24 -11.43 14.20
CA LEU A 184 -15.24 -11.59 15.26
C LEU A 184 -16.68 -11.59 14.71
N ALA A 185 -16.99 -10.67 13.79
CA ALA A 185 -18.29 -10.62 13.14
C ALA A 185 -18.58 -11.89 12.32
N ARG A 186 -17.58 -12.45 11.62
CA ARG A 186 -17.71 -13.70 10.87
C ARG A 186 -17.89 -14.93 11.76
N GLU A 187 -17.25 -14.94 12.92
CA GLU A 187 -17.41 -15.99 13.92
C GLU A 187 -18.70 -15.84 14.74
N GLY A 188 -19.44 -14.74 14.57
CA GLY A 188 -20.68 -14.47 15.31
C GLY A 188 -20.44 -14.13 16.79
N ILE A 189 -19.23 -13.68 17.13
CA ILE A 189 -18.87 -13.30 18.50
C ILE A 189 -19.36 -11.87 18.72
N ALA A 190 -20.16 -11.64 19.77
CA ALA A 190 -20.66 -10.31 20.09
C ALA A 190 -19.53 -9.40 20.61
N PHE A 191 -19.44 -8.18 20.06
CA PHE A 191 -18.50 -7.16 20.50
C PHE A 191 -19.08 -5.77 20.25
N GLU A 192 -18.58 -4.78 20.99
CA GLU A 192 -18.84 -3.37 20.74
C GLU A 192 -17.58 -2.72 20.15
N ALA A 193 -17.71 -2.14 18.95
CA ALA A 193 -16.59 -1.55 18.23
C ALA A 193 -16.24 -0.14 18.75
N LEU A 194 -14.94 0.17 18.80
CA LEU A 194 -14.44 1.54 18.86
C LEU A 194 -13.74 1.93 17.56
N ASP A 195 -13.44 3.21 17.36
CA ASP A 195 -12.69 3.67 16.17
C ASP A 195 -11.35 2.93 16.02
N ASN A 196 -10.60 2.71 17.11
CA ASN A 196 -9.38 1.90 17.14
C ASN A 196 -9.48 0.86 18.28
N GLY A 197 -10.12 -0.29 18.02
CA GLY A 197 -10.20 -1.39 18.97
C GLY A 197 -11.63 -1.82 19.32
N LEU A 198 -11.79 -2.43 20.49
CA LEU A 198 -13.05 -2.95 21.03
C LEU A 198 -13.34 -2.29 22.37
N LEU A 199 -14.60 -1.93 22.61
CA LEU A 199 -15.10 -1.49 23.92
C LEU A 199 -15.42 -2.70 24.82
N SER A 200 -16.03 -3.74 24.23
CA SER A 200 -16.37 -4.99 24.89
C SER A 200 -16.30 -6.16 23.90
N CYS A 201 -16.04 -7.37 24.39
CA CYS A 201 -16.05 -8.60 23.60
C CYS A 201 -16.59 -9.74 24.47
N ALA A 202 -17.51 -10.55 23.93
CA ALA A 202 -18.06 -11.71 24.61
C ALA A 202 -17.04 -12.83 24.83
N ASP A 203 -16.01 -12.91 23.97
CA ASP A 203 -14.89 -13.83 24.09
C ASP A 203 -13.54 -13.12 23.87
N PRO A 204 -12.99 -12.46 24.90
CA PRO A 204 -11.70 -11.78 24.80
C PRO A 204 -10.53 -12.71 24.48
N LYS A 205 -10.59 -13.98 24.94
CA LYS A 205 -9.55 -14.96 24.67
C LYS A 205 -9.51 -15.28 23.18
N ARG A 206 -10.67 -15.54 22.57
CA ARG A 206 -10.75 -15.76 21.13
C ARG A 206 -10.35 -14.53 20.33
N ALA A 207 -10.69 -13.34 20.81
CA ALA A 207 -10.24 -12.09 20.20
C ALA A 207 -8.70 -11.98 20.18
N GLN A 208 -8.03 -12.34 21.28
CA GLN A 208 -6.56 -12.39 21.32
C GLN A 208 -6.00 -13.42 20.32
N GLU A 209 -6.57 -14.64 20.28
CA GLU A 209 -6.14 -15.67 19.33
C GLU A 209 -6.27 -15.19 17.86
N ILE A 210 -7.31 -14.43 17.53
CA ILE A 210 -7.48 -13.84 16.19
C ILE A 210 -6.36 -12.84 15.89
N CYS A 211 -6.00 -11.98 16.84
CA CYS A 211 -4.87 -11.06 16.71
C CYS A 211 -3.57 -11.84 16.45
N ASP A 212 -3.29 -12.87 17.24
CA ASP A 212 -2.08 -13.69 17.13
C ASP A 212 -2.00 -14.45 15.78
N GLN A 213 -3.15 -14.75 15.19
CA GLN A 213 -3.25 -15.41 13.89
C GLN A 213 -3.02 -14.47 12.70
N LEU A 214 -2.83 -13.16 12.89
CA LEU A 214 -2.51 -12.22 11.82
C LEU A 214 -1.03 -12.33 11.43
N SER A 215 -0.72 -13.26 10.52
CA SER A 215 0.65 -13.58 10.10
C SER A 215 1.09 -12.84 8.83
N SER A 216 2.40 -12.80 8.57
CA SER A 216 2.98 -12.28 7.32
C SER A 216 2.41 -12.99 6.10
N ALA A 217 2.23 -14.32 6.14
CA ALA A 217 1.66 -15.09 5.04
C ALA A 217 0.23 -14.65 4.69
N LYS A 218 -0.61 -14.30 5.69
CA LYS A 218 -1.96 -13.75 5.43
C LYS A 218 -1.88 -12.37 4.77
N ILE A 219 -0.95 -11.53 5.25
CA ILE A 219 -0.73 -10.19 4.70
C ILE A 219 -0.22 -10.27 3.25
N GLU A 220 0.74 -11.16 2.96
CA GLU A 220 1.25 -11.40 1.61
C GLU A 220 0.17 -11.94 0.67
N ALA A 221 -0.65 -12.90 1.13
CA ALA A 221 -1.78 -13.41 0.37
C ALA A 221 -2.82 -12.32 0.08
N PHE A 222 -3.10 -11.47 1.06
CA PHE A 222 -3.95 -10.29 0.92
C PHE A 222 -3.39 -9.33 -0.16
N VAL A 223 -2.11 -8.94 -0.08
CA VAL A 223 -1.51 -8.02 -1.05
C VAL A 223 -1.51 -8.65 -2.45
N SER A 224 -1.15 -9.93 -2.57
CA SER A 224 -1.16 -10.67 -3.84
C SER A 224 -2.56 -10.76 -4.44
N LYS A 225 -3.62 -10.93 -3.63
CA LYS A 225 -5.02 -10.86 -4.09
C LYS A 225 -5.31 -9.50 -4.72
N TRP A 226 -4.96 -8.40 -4.03
CA TRP A 226 -5.27 -7.06 -4.53
C TRP A 226 -4.43 -6.63 -5.72
N LEU A 227 -3.15 -7.01 -5.79
CA LEU A 227 -2.31 -6.76 -6.97
C LEU A 227 -2.80 -7.47 -8.23
N ARG A 228 -3.52 -8.61 -8.09
CA ARG A 228 -4.16 -9.29 -9.22
C ARG A 228 -5.44 -8.61 -9.67
N ARG A 229 -6.14 -7.89 -8.79
CA ARG A 229 -7.41 -7.21 -9.08
C ARG A 229 -7.23 -5.79 -9.59
N LEU A 230 -6.18 -5.12 -9.13
CA LEU A 230 -5.90 -3.73 -9.49
C LEU A 230 -5.10 -3.65 -10.80
N PRO A 231 -5.15 -2.50 -11.50
CA PRO A 231 -4.25 -2.23 -12.61
C PRO A 231 -2.79 -2.41 -12.21
N HIS A 232 -2.01 -3.06 -13.07
CA HIS A 232 -0.64 -3.45 -12.78
C HIS A 232 0.31 -2.86 -13.83
N PRO A 233 1.41 -2.19 -13.43
CA PRO A 233 2.33 -1.56 -14.38
C PRO A 233 3.17 -2.58 -15.15
N PHE A 234 3.47 -3.73 -14.53
CA PHE A 234 4.20 -4.83 -15.16
C PHE A 234 3.24 -5.81 -15.83
N THR A 235 3.61 -6.23 -17.04
CA THR A 235 2.90 -7.22 -17.86
C THR A 235 2.99 -8.63 -17.25
N ALA A 236 2.24 -9.59 -17.81
CA ALA A 236 2.37 -10.99 -17.40
C ALA A 236 3.80 -11.51 -17.61
N GLU A 237 4.40 -11.22 -18.78
CA GLU A 237 5.77 -11.59 -19.13
C GLU A 237 6.80 -11.01 -18.14
N ASP A 238 6.65 -9.74 -17.72
CA ASP A 238 7.51 -9.17 -16.69
C ASP A 238 7.41 -9.93 -15.36
N ARG A 239 6.20 -10.31 -14.95
CA ARG A 239 5.96 -11.00 -13.69
C ARG A 239 6.51 -12.43 -13.74
N GLU A 240 6.35 -13.13 -14.86
CA GLU A 240 6.94 -14.45 -15.10
C GLU A 240 8.48 -14.41 -15.08
N ALA A 241 9.07 -13.31 -15.54
CA ALA A 241 10.51 -13.06 -15.46
C ALA A 241 11.03 -12.66 -14.05
N GLY A 242 10.16 -12.63 -13.04
CA GLY A 242 10.54 -12.36 -11.65
C GLY A 242 10.52 -10.88 -11.25
N PHE A 243 9.98 -9.97 -12.07
CA PHE A 243 9.74 -8.58 -11.68
C PHE A 243 8.45 -8.47 -10.83
N LEU A 244 8.48 -9.16 -9.69
CA LEU A 244 7.38 -9.23 -8.73
C LEU A 244 7.56 -8.21 -7.61
N TYR A 245 6.45 -7.72 -7.08
CA TYR A 245 6.46 -6.90 -5.89
C TYR A 245 6.78 -7.74 -4.65
N ASP A 246 7.56 -7.13 -3.75
CA ASP A 246 7.90 -7.61 -2.43
C ASP A 246 7.48 -6.58 -1.38
N LEU A 247 7.40 -7.02 -0.12
CA LEU A 247 6.95 -6.25 1.02
C LEU A 247 8.09 -6.02 2.01
N SER A 248 8.17 -4.81 2.56
CA SER A 248 8.99 -4.56 3.75
C SER A 248 8.27 -3.63 4.71
N ILE A 249 8.50 -3.84 6.01
CA ILE A 249 7.94 -2.97 7.04
C ILE A 249 8.53 -1.57 6.87
N LEU A 250 7.66 -0.56 6.87
CA LEU A 250 8.10 0.82 6.94
C LEU A 250 8.57 1.11 8.37
N GLN A 251 9.88 1.13 8.58
CA GLN A 251 10.46 1.80 9.75
C GLN A 251 10.37 3.31 9.48
N GLU A 252 9.28 3.94 9.90
CA GLU A 252 9.23 5.40 10.01
C GLU A 252 10.14 5.79 11.18
N ASN A 253 11.38 6.17 10.87
CA ASN A 253 12.12 7.05 11.75
C ASN A 253 11.39 8.40 11.70
N SER A 254 10.47 8.62 12.64
CA SER A 254 9.96 9.96 12.92
C SER A 254 11.16 10.89 13.15
N PRO A 255 11.24 12.05 12.48
CA PRO A 255 12.23 13.07 12.79
C PRO A 255 12.04 13.64 14.20
#